data_AF-A0ABD3M940-F1
#
_entry.id   AF-A0ABD3M940-F1
#
_cell.length_a   1.000
_cell.length_b   1.000
_cell.length_c   1.000
_cell.angle_alpha   90.00
_cell.angle_beta   90.00
_cell.angle_gamma   90.00
#
_symmetry.space_group_name_H-M   'P 1'
#
loop_
_entity.id
_entity.type
_entity.pdbx_description
1 polymer ?
#
loop_
_entity_poly.entity_id
_entity_poly.type
_entity_poly.pdbx_seq_one_letter_code
_entity_poly.pdbx_strand_id
1 'polypeptide(L)'
;MKLLMMLSLWLWAPTISCTLSLSRPQVFVSAFSSLPRSVSSTRRDTFVPSRTTVDDTSTADTITTDDALPILLDDDDGRSSSCWATYALLFSSLSDGILPNDDAKSFLRHSLVNSLLREHIVHKEGLLESSVKFSPCNGPNTDTLRKMERFDLLLERGRELFPSDVTAASYDNESIDAWSDETLGQLQSDRMNELHLRVLYIPTAMYALNPQSKNTPGKQRQRARADGKQRRDQLLNLLKDLFPQQVNLLAVTLDLDDGSLKQPYGSENKSLFPENDIASFSTWHPHLIYVEGGNTFWLQHCIDKGGYAKLIKGACTGNGSAVYCGKSAGAIVAGKCVATATWKEWDDPSIVPEKQSYSHWLNCQGMEFVGQHSFFPHMSDAWSETVHERVERHNLVGSNSVYCLREQDACCVMGERQLAFLTPGPEG
;
A
#
# COMPACT_ATOMS: atom_id res chain seq x y z
N MET A 1 -5.30 -5.22 -23.28
CA MET A 1 -6.42 -6.19 -23.31
C MET A 1 -7.76 -5.62 -22.81
N LYS A 2 -7.85 -4.92 -21.67
CA LYS A 2 -9.13 -4.38 -21.14
C LYS A 2 -9.92 -3.50 -22.13
N LEU A 3 -9.23 -2.68 -22.94
CA LEU A 3 -9.85 -1.83 -23.97
C LEU A 3 -10.72 -2.63 -24.97
N LEU A 4 -10.33 -3.87 -25.31
CA LEU A 4 -11.12 -4.75 -26.19
C LEU A 4 -12.43 -5.21 -25.54
N MET A 5 -12.49 -5.35 -24.20
CA MET A 5 -13.75 -5.67 -23.51
C MET A 5 -14.71 -4.48 -23.51
N MET A 6 -14.23 -3.25 -23.30
CA MET A 6 -15.08 -2.06 -23.41
C MET A 6 -15.60 -1.83 -24.83
N LEU A 7 -14.78 -2.08 -25.87
CA LEU A 7 -15.23 -2.07 -27.26
C LEU A 7 -16.23 -3.20 -27.57
N SER A 8 -16.11 -4.37 -26.93
CA SER A 8 -17.07 -5.48 -27.11
C SER A 8 -18.46 -5.16 -26.55
N LEU A 9 -18.55 -4.37 -25.48
CA LEU A 9 -19.82 -3.83 -24.97
C LEU A 9 -20.43 -2.81 -25.93
N TRP A 10 -19.61 -2.02 -26.63
CA TRP A 10 -20.08 -1.05 -27.62
C TRP A 10 -20.64 -1.73 -28.88
N LEU A 11 -20.03 -2.84 -29.32
CA LEU A 11 -20.51 -3.68 -30.43
C LEU A 11 -21.80 -4.47 -30.13
N TRP A 12 -22.31 -4.42 -28.89
CA TRP A 12 -23.55 -5.08 -28.46
C TRP A 12 -24.68 -4.10 -28.09
N ALA A 13 -24.52 -2.81 -28.37
CA ALA A 13 -25.64 -1.87 -28.30
C ALA A 13 -26.66 -2.15 -29.43
N PRO A 14 -27.99 -2.20 -29.14
CA PRO A 14 -28.98 -2.61 -30.13
C PRO A 14 -29.16 -1.55 -31.21
N THR A 15 -28.70 -1.84 -32.43
CA THR A 15 -29.04 -1.06 -33.62
C THR A 15 -30.55 -1.12 -33.86
N ILE A 16 -31.21 0.03 -33.76
CA ILE A 16 -32.58 0.20 -34.27
C ILE A 16 -32.54 -0.06 -35.78
N SER A 17 -33.11 -1.17 -36.22
CA SER A 17 -33.20 -1.52 -37.64
C SER A 17 -34.66 -1.63 -38.06
N CYS A 18 -35.01 -0.89 -39.10
CA CYS A 18 -36.36 -0.92 -39.68
C CYS A 18 -36.73 -2.32 -40.18
N THR A 19 -38.02 -2.60 -40.16
CA THR A 19 -38.62 -3.86 -40.61
C THR A 19 -38.29 -4.19 -42.06
N LEU A 20 -37.67 -5.34 -42.30
CA LEU A 20 -37.86 -6.13 -43.51
C LEU A 20 -37.83 -7.62 -43.14
N SER A 21 -38.83 -8.37 -43.60
CA SER A 21 -39.05 -9.76 -43.19
C SER A 21 -38.35 -10.72 -44.14
N LEU A 22 -37.78 -11.84 -43.62
CA LEU A 22 -38.07 -13.19 -44.13
C LEU A 22 -37.41 -14.33 -43.30
N SER A 23 -38.17 -15.42 -43.12
CA SER A 23 -37.77 -16.82 -42.86
C SER A 23 -36.83 -17.23 -41.71
N ARG A 24 -37.43 -17.94 -40.74
CA ARG A 24 -36.86 -19.01 -39.86
C ARG A 24 -36.22 -20.16 -40.69
N PRO A 25 -35.34 -21.05 -40.14
CA PRO A 25 -35.50 -21.82 -38.88
C PRO A 25 -34.19 -22.02 -38.06
N GLN A 26 -34.08 -22.77 -36.96
CA GLN A 26 -35.02 -23.47 -36.06
C GLN A 26 -34.44 -23.43 -34.62
N VAL A 27 -35.27 -23.59 -33.59
CA VAL A 27 -34.85 -23.61 -32.17
C VAL A 27 -34.84 -25.04 -31.64
N PHE A 28 -33.82 -25.40 -30.86
CA PHE A 28 -33.92 -26.48 -29.87
C PHE A 28 -33.75 -25.89 -28.47
N VAL A 29 -34.83 -25.93 -27.69
CA VAL A 29 -34.83 -25.69 -26.23
C VAL A 29 -35.08 -27.04 -25.57
N SER A 30 -34.31 -27.36 -24.53
CA SER A 30 -34.75 -28.30 -23.50
C SER A 30 -34.94 -27.53 -22.20
N ALA A 31 -35.98 -27.88 -21.45
CA ALA A 31 -36.43 -27.15 -20.27
C ALA A 31 -36.93 -28.14 -19.20
N PHE A 32 -37.08 -27.63 -17.97
CA PHE A 32 -37.56 -28.33 -16.76
C PHE A 32 -36.59 -29.39 -16.20
N SER A 33 -36.36 -29.44 -14.88
CA SER A 33 -37.38 -29.37 -13.83
C SER A 33 -36.97 -28.61 -12.57
N SER A 34 -37.89 -27.80 -12.06
CA SER A 34 -37.96 -27.42 -10.64
C SER A 34 -38.80 -28.44 -9.85
N LEU A 35 -38.65 -28.48 -8.52
CA LEU A 35 -39.72 -28.51 -7.50
C LEU A 35 -39.09 -28.53 -6.07
N PRO A 36 -39.83 -28.15 -5.00
CA PRO A 36 -39.25 -27.59 -3.76
C PRO A 36 -39.42 -28.48 -2.52
N ARG A 37 -38.95 -28.01 -1.35
CA ARG A 37 -39.45 -28.45 -0.03
C ARG A 37 -39.43 -27.38 1.07
N SER A 38 -40.45 -27.46 1.92
CA SER A 38 -40.71 -26.73 3.18
C SER A 38 -41.84 -27.50 3.93
N VAL A 39 -42.33 -27.19 5.14
CA VAL A 39 -42.18 -26.05 6.07
C VAL A 39 -42.10 -26.62 7.50
N SER A 40 -41.22 -26.12 8.39
CA SER A 40 -41.59 -26.07 9.83
C SER A 40 -40.77 -25.09 10.67
N SER A 41 -41.50 -24.23 11.38
CA SER A 41 -41.04 -23.29 12.41
C SER A 41 -41.10 -23.93 13.80
N THR A 42 -40.25 -23.49 14.73
CA THR A 42 -40.73 -23.22 16.11
C THR A 42 -40.06 -21.99 16.71
N ARG A 43 -40.89 -21.24 17.43
CA ARG A 43 -40.71 -19.89 17.97
C ARG A 43 -40.16 -19.93 19.41
N ARG A 44 -39.47 -18.87 19.85
CA ARG A 44 -39.70 -18.29 21.19
C ARG A 44 -39.28 -16.81 21.23
N ASP A 45 -40.26 -15.98 21.57
CA ASP A 45 -40.10 -14.55 21.81
C ASP A 45 -39.63 -14.30 23.26
N THR A 46 -38.81 -13.26 23.47
CA THR A 46 -38.92 -12.40 24.67
C THR A 46 -38.55 -10.96 24.30
N PHE A 47 -39.53 -10.07 24.43
CA PHE A 47 -39.45 -8.62 24.22
C PHE A 47 -40.08 -7.96 25.45
N VAL A 48 -39.53 -6.86 25.97
CA VAL A 48 -40.21 -5.91 26.90
C VAL A 48 -39.41 -4.57 26.90
N PRO A 49 -40.07 -3.39 27.05
CA PRO A 49 -39.71 -2.23 26.21
C PRO A 49 -39.71 -0.82 26.87
N SER A 50 -39.51 0.22 26.03
CA SER A 50 -39.85 1.67 26.26
C SER A 50 -38.86 2.48 27.13
N ARG A 51 -38.68 3.82 27.09
CA ARG A 51 -39.33 5.04 26.53
C ARG A 51 -38.23 6.14 26.32
N THR A 52 -38.33 7.28 25.60
CA THR A 52 -39.36 7.93 24.76
C THR A 52 -38.75 8.93 23.73
N THR A 53 -39.62 9.36 22.80
CA THR A 53 -39.69 10.57 21.92
C THR A 53 -39.38 11.92 22.60
N VAL A 54 -39.06 13.04 21.90
CA VAL A 54 -39.95 13.89 21.03
C VAL A 54 -39.13 14.97 20.24
N ASP A 55 -39.45 15.18 18.95
CA ASP A 55 -39.42 16.37 18.04
C ASP A 55 -38.20 17.31 17.85
N ASP A 56 -38.03 18.06 16.73
CA ASP A 56 -38.44 17.92 15.31
C ASP A 56 -37.73 19.00 14.42
N THR A 57 -37.68 18.81 13.10
CA THR A 57 -37.38 19.77 11.99
C THR A 57 -36.14 20.69 12.02
N SER A 58 -35.27 20.57 11.00
CA SER A 58 -35.16 21.63 9.96
C SER A 58 -34.52 21.10 8.67
N THR A 59 -34.94 21.65 7.53
CA THR A 59 -34.53 21.25 6.18
C THR A 59 -33.39 22.14 5.65
N ALA A 60 -32.34 21.53 5.12
CA ALA A 60 -31.40 22.21 4.22
C ALA A 60 -30.82 21.19 3.22
N ASP A 61 -30.94 21.48 1.93
CA ASP A 61 -30.36 20.66 0.87
C ASP A 61 -28.83 20.63 0.99
N THR A 62 -28.23 19.44 0.89
CA THR A 62 -26.79 19.31 0.64
C THR A 62 -26.59 18.13 -0.29
N ILE A 63 -26.00 18.41 -1.45
CA ILE A 63 -25.72 17.42 -2.49
C ILE A 63 -24.60 16.52 -1.98
N THR A 64 -24.96 15.28 -1.61
CA THR A 64 -24.01 14.23 -1.23
C THR A 64 -23.33 13.67 -2.49
N THR A 65 -22.05 14.00 -2.68
CA THR A 65 -21.18 13.30 -3.63
C THR A 65 -20.78 11.95 -3.03
N ASP A 66 -21.68 10.97 -3.14
CA ASP A 66 -21.53 9.64 -2.56
C ASP A 66 -21.17 8.62 -3.66
N ASP A 67 -19.99 8.82 -4.26
CA ASP A 67 -19.37 7.93 -5.28
C ASP A 67 -17.98 7.47 -4.80
N ALA A 68 -17.89 7.03 -3.54
CA ALA A 68 -16.78 6.21 -3.10
C ALA A 68 -16.96 4.80 -3.69
N LEU A 69 -16.24 4.48 -4.76
CA LEU A 69 -16.21 3.13 -5.33
C LEU A 69 -15.91 2.12 -4.21
N PRO A 70 -16.80 1.15 -3.94
CA PRO A 70 -16.53 0.17 -2.89
C PRO A 70 -15.36 -0.70 -3.35
N ILE A 71 -14.25 -0.63 -2.62
CA ILE A 71 -13.26 -1.70 -2.64
C ILE A 71 -13.97 -2.92 -2.07
N LEU A 72 -14.50 -3.76 -2.96
CA LEU A 72 -14.91 -5.12 -2.62
C LEU A 72 -13.67 -5.81 -2.07
N LEU A 73 -13.64 -5.97 -0.75
CA LEU A 73 -12.73 -6.88 -0.08
C LEU A 73 -13.23 -8.30 -0.40
N ASP A 74 -12.95 -8.77 -1.61
CA ASP A 74 -13.36 -10.10 -2.08
C ASP A 74 -12.91 -11.16 -1.07
N ASP A 75 -13.89 -11.90 -0.53
CA ASP A 75 -13.65 -13.03 0.33
C ASP A 75 -13.21 -14.24 -0.51
N ASP A 76 -11.91 -14.53 -0.43
CA ASP A 76 -11.29 -15.85 -0.65
C ASP A 76 -11.73 -16.65 -1.89
N ASP A 77 -11.73 -16.00 -3.06
CA ASP A 77 -11.72 -16.72 -4.34
C ASP A 77 -10.30 -17.30 -4.53
N GLY A 78 -10.13 -18.60 -4.23
CA GLY A 78 -8.86 -19.31 -3.92
C GLY A 78 -7.74 -19.38 -4.97
N ARG A 79 -7.55 -18.35 -5.79
CA ARG A 79 -6.25 -18.02 -6.39
C ARG A 79 -5.37 -17.40 -5.31
N SER A 80 -4.18 -17.96 -5.10
CA SER A 80 -3.14 -17.35 -4.27
C SER A 80 -2.91 -15.90 -4.70
N SER A 81 -3.44 -14.95 -3.94
CA SER A 81 -3.15 -13.54 -4.15
C SER A 81 -1.69 -13.32 -3.76
N SER A 82 -0.91 -12.79 -4.69
CA SER A 82 0.51 -12.56 -4.47
C SER A 82 0.66 -11.60 -3.30
N CYS A 83 1.22 -12.08 -2.19
CA CYS A 83 1.46 -11.25 -1.01
C CYS A 83 2.56 -10.20 -1.23
N TRP A 84 3.24 -10.24 -2.38
CA TRP A 84 4.26 -9.28 -2.78
C TRP A 84 3.72 -7.86 -2.86
N ALA A 85 4.43 -6.91 -2.26
CA ALA A 85 4.15 -5.49 -2.46
C ALA A 85 4.39 -5.10 -3.93
N THR A 86 3.50 -4.29 -4.50
CA THR A 86 3.62 -3.73 -5.85
C THR A 86 4.98 -3.06 -6.01
N TYR A 87 5.34 -2.20 -5.05
CA TYR A 87 6.70 -1.74 -4.79
C TYR A 87 6.99 -1.69 -3.29
N ALA A 88 8.18 -2.08 -2.87
CA ALA A 88 8.68 -1.83 -1.53
C ALA A 88 10.17 -1.51 -1.48
N LEU A 89 10.58 -0.76 -0.46
CA LEU A 89 11.97 -0.38 -0.18
C LEU A 89 12.26 -0.61 1.30
N LEU A 90 13.13 -1.57 1.59
CA LEU A 90 13.36 -2.11 2.94
C LEU A 90 14.83 -1.88 3.33
N PHE A 91 15.10 -1.19 4.43
CA PHE A 91 16.45 -0.68 4.73
C PHE A 91 16.72 -0.52 6.22
N SER A 92 18.00 -0.40 6.61
CA SER A 92 18.42 -0.24 8.00
C SER A 92 18.33 1.21 8.47
N SER A 93 18.92 2.13 7.72
CA SER A 93 19.01 3.55 8.07
C SER A 93 18.57 4.47 6.93
N LEU A 94 17.82 5.52 7.25
CA LEU A 94 17.45 6.56 6.28
C LEU A 94 18.68 7.41 5.92
N SER A 95 19.47 7.80 6.93
CA SER A 95 20.63 8.69 6.77
C SER A 95 21.76 8.05 6.00
N ASP A 96 21.93 6.74 6.12
CA ASP A 96 23.11 6.02 5.65
C ASP A 96 22.76 5.10 4.47
N GLY A 97 21.55 4.54 4.44
CA GLY A 97 21.10 3.60 3.41
C GLY A 97 20.22 4.17 2.31
N ILE A 98 19.68 5.39 2.46
CA ILE A 98 18.82 6.03 1.45
C ILE A 98 19.37 7.37 0.99
N LEU A 99 19.68 8.31 1.90
CA LEU A 99 20.16 9.64 1.51
C LEU A 99 21.41 9.60 0.58
N PRO A 100 22.44 8.76 0.82
CA PRO A 100 23.63 8.69 -0.04
C PRO A 100 23.54 7.58 -1.11
N ASN A 101 22.44 6.82 -1.17
CA ASN A 101 22.26 5.68 -2.06
C ASN A 101 21.41 6.11 -3.27
N ASP A 102 22.07 6.49 -4.36
CA ASP A 102 21.41 7.00 -5.56
C ASP A 102 20.47 5.95 -6.20
N ASP A 103 20.90 4.69 -6.27
CA ASP A 103 20.10 3.58 -6.78
C ASP A 103 18.78 3.40 -6.02
N ALA A 104 18.81 3.49 -4.68
CA ALA A 104 17.63 3.42 -3.83
C ALA A 104 16.72 4.65 -4.00
N LYS A 105 17.30 5.83 -4.23
CA LYS A 105 16.56 7.08 -4.49
C LYS A 105 15.85 7.06 -5.84
N SER A 106 16.53 6.69 -6.92
CA SER A 106 15.92 6.57 -8.26
C SER A 106 14.87 5.45 -8.28
N PHE A 107 15.07 4.34 -7.55
CA PHE A 107 14.03 3.33 -7.35
C PHE A 107 12.81 3.85 -6.57
N LEU A 108 13.02 4.59 -5.47
CA LEU A 108 11.92 5.21 -4.71
C LEU A 108 11.14 6.22 -5.56
N ARG A 109 11.85 7.07 -6.30
CA ARG A 109 11.29 8.06 -7.22
C ARG A 109 10.44 7.38 -8.29
N HIS A 110 11.00 6.36 -8.96
CA HIS A 110 10.28 5.54 -9.93
C HIS A 110 8.98 4.97 -9.37
N SER A 111 9.07 4.31 -8.21
CA SER A 111 7.95 3.62 -7.57
C SER A 111 6.79 4.58 -7.25
N LEU A 112 7.11 5.79 -6.77
CA LEU A 112 6.13 6.83 -6.44
C LEU A 112 5.54 7.48 -7.70
N VAL A 113 6.32 7.69 -8.76
CA VAL A 113 5.80 8.16 -10.06
C VAL A 113 4.91 7.11 -10.71
N ASN A 114 5.25 5.83 -10.61
CA ASN A 114 4.42 4.71 -11.07
C ASN A 114 3.09 4.67 -10.29
N SER A 115 3.13 4.92 -8.98
CA SER A 115 1.94 5.04 -8.12
C SER A 115 1.00 6.18 -8.57
N LEU A 116 1.55 7.39 -8.77
CA LEU A 116 0.82 8.57 -9.27
C LEU A 116 0.22 8.31 -10.67
N LEU A 117 1.00 7.70 -11.57
CA LEU A 117 0.56 7.35 -12.92
C LEU A 117 -0.62 6.37 -12.90
N ARG A 118 -0.60 5.37 -12.01
CA ARG A 118 -1.71 4.40 -11.87
C ARG A 118 -2.98 5.03 -11.33
N GLU A 119 -2.89 5.89 -10.31
CA GLU A 119 -4.07 6.64 -9.84
C GLU A 119 -4.67 7.48 -10.98
N HIS A 120 -3.81 8.17 -11.74
CA HIS A 120 -4.26 9.00 -12.86
C HIS A 120 -4.93 8.17 -13.96
N ILE A 121 -4.39 6.99 -14.31
CA ILE A 121 -5.02 6.07 -15.27
C ILE A 121 -6.39 5.62 -14.76
N VAL A 122 -6.51 5.16 -13.50
CA VAL A 122 -7.78 4.71 -12.91
C VAL A 122 -8.82 5.85 -12.90
N HIS A 123 -8.40 7.08 -12.56
CA HIS A 123 -9.26 8.25 -12.62
C HIS A 123 -9.75 8.53 -14.06
N LYS A 124 -8.88 8.40 -15.08
CA LYS A 124 -9.26 8.57 -16.49
C LYS A 124 -10.16 7.44 -17.00
N GLU A 125 -9.94 6.20 -16.58
CA GLU A 125 -10.84 5.08 -16.86
C GLU A 125 -12.25 5.38 -16.33
N GLY A 126 -12.37 5.87 -15.08
CA GLY A 126 -13.67 6.25 -14.49
C GLY A 126 -14.36 7.41 -15.21
N LEU A 127 -13.62 8.44 -15.64
CA LEU A 127 -14.15 9.53 -16.47
C LEU A 127 -14.61 9.03 -17.84
N LEU A 128 -13.85 8.13 -18.47
CA LEU A 128 -14.19 7.54 -19.76
C LEU A 128 -15.47 6.70 -19.65
N GLU A 129 -15.55 5.83 -18.65
CA GLU A 129 -16.74 5.01 -18.36
C GLU A 129 -17.97 5.88 -18.11
N SER A 130 -17.83 6.94 -17.32
CA SER A 130 -18.89 7.92 -17.06
C SER A 130 -19.37 8.62 -18.33
N SER A 131 -18.44 9.00 -19.23
CA SER A 131 -18.78 9.63 -20.52
C SER A 131 -19.58 8.69 -21.44
N VAL A 132 -19.20 7.40 -21.49
CA VAL A 132 -19.89 6.37 -22.28
C VAL A 132 -21.28 6.07 -21.71
N LYS A 133 -21.42 6.01 -20.38
CA LYS A 133 -22.72 5.85 -19.70
C LYS A 133 -23.65 7.05 -19.96
N PHE A 134 -23.12 8.28 -19.95
CA PHE A 134 -23.90 9.50 -20.16
C PHE A 134 -24.42 9.64 -21.60
N SER A 135 -23.65 9.22 -22.61
CA SER A 135 -24.07 9.33 -24.01
C SER A 135 -23.59 8.16 -24.89
N PRO A 136 -24.24 6.99 -24.81
CA PRO A 136 -23.83 5.80 -25.56
C PRO A 136 -23.74 6.00 -27.07
N CYS A 137 -24.59 6.87 -27.62
CA CYS A 137 -24.69 7.17 -29.06
C CYS A 137 -23.57 8.10 -29.58
N ASN A 138 -22.94 8.89 -28.71
CA ASN A 138 -21.88 9.84 -29.10
C ASN A 138 -20.48 9.23 -29.01
N GLY A 139 -20.36 8.03 -28.45
CA GLY A 139 -19.08 7.35 -28.24
C GLY A 139 -18.26 7.91 -27.06
N PRO A 140 -17.11 7.29 -26.75
CA PRO A 140 -16.21 7.77 -25.71
C PRO A 140 -15.58 9.13 -26.07
N ASN A 141 -15.22 9.92 -25.07
CA ASN A 141 -14.41 11.12 -25.27
C ASN A 141 -13.05 10.75 -25.88
N THR A 142 -12.83 11.12 -27.15
CA THR A 142 -11.64 10.75 -27.93
C THR A 142 -10.35 11.39 -27.42
N ASP A 143 -10.43 12.57 -26.79
CA ASP A 143 -9.27 13.24 -26.21
C ASP A 143 -8.84 12.56 -24.90
N THR A 144 -9.81 12.11 -24.09
CA THR A 144 -9.54 11.26 -22.91
C THR A 144 -8.92 9.93 -23.34
N LEU A 145 -9.46 9.29 -24.38
CA LEU A 145 -8.95 8.02 -24.90
C LEU A 145 -7.50 8.13 -25.40
N ARG A 146 -7.19 9.13 -26.26
CA ARG A 146 -5.82 9.36 -26.75
C ARG A 146 -4.83 9.67 -25.62
N LYS A 147 -5.28 10.35 -24.56
CA LYS A 147 -4.45 10.59 -23.36
C LYS A 147 -4.19 9.29 -22.60
N MET A 148 -5.17 8.41 -22.45
CA MET A 148 -4.99 7.09 -21.84
C MET A 148 -3.99 6.23 -22.60
N GLU A 149 -4.08 6.15 -23.94
CA GLU A 149 -3.09 5.42 -24.76
C GLU A 149 -1.64 5.89 -24.50
N ARG A 150 -1.45 7.19 -24.24
CA ARG A 150 -0.14 7.75 -23.88
C ARG A 150 0.31 7.36 -22.47
N PHE A 151 -0.61 7.34 -21.50
CA PHE A 151 -0.30 6.93 -20.13
C PHE A 151 -0.03 5.41 -20.03
N ASP A 152 -0.73 4.60 -20.81
CA ASP A 152 -0.45 3.16 -20.95
C ASP A 152 0.97 2.93 -21.50
N LEU A 153 1.37 3.65 -22.57
CA LEU A 153 2.73 3.58 -23.12
C LEU A 153 3.80 4.01 -22.11
N LEU A 154 3.54 5.05 -21.31
CA LEU A 154 4.45 5.46 -20.23
C LEU A 154 4.56 4.39 -19.14
N LEU A 155 3.45 3.73 -18.78
CA LEU A 155 3.42 2.66 -17.80
C LEU A 155 4.17 1.41 -18.30
N GLU A 156 4.00 1.04 -19.58
CA GLU A 156 4.72 -0.07 -20.22
C GLU A 156 6.23 0.22 -20.27
N ARG A 157 6.66 1.37 -20.81
CA ARG A 157 8.07 1.78 -20.81
C ARG A 157 8.66 1.84 -19.40
N GLY A 158 7.89 2.29 -18.41
CA GLY A 158 8.30 2.32 -17.01
C GLY A 158 8.62 0.93 -16.46
N ARG A 159 7.85 -0.09 -16.84
CA ARG A 159 8.10 -1.49 -16.47
C ARG A 159 9.33 -2.09 -17.15
N GLU A 160 9.71 -1.59 -18.33
CA GLU A 160 10.85 -2.10 -19.10
C GLU A 160 12.21 -1.65 -18.54
N LEU A 161 12.25 -0.54 -17.80
CA LEU A 161 13.47 0.00 -17.16
C LEU A 161 14.18 -0.98 -16.22
N PHE A 162 13.44 -1.93 -15.64
CA PHE A 162 13.98 -2.98 -14.79
C PHE A 162 13.85 -4.33 -15.50
N PRO A 163 14.88 -4.82 -16.22
CA PRO A 163 14.86 -6.15 -16.83
C PRO A 163 14.66 -7.29 -15.81
N SER A 164 14.32 -8.48 -16.30
CA SER A 164 13.99 -9.62 -15.43
C SER A 164 15.17 -10.14 -14.61
N ASP A 165 16.40 -9.95 -15.11
CA ASP A 165 17.64 -10.39 -14.49
C ASP A 165 18.33 -9.26 -13.70
N VAL A 166 17.57 -8.27 -13.22
CA VAL A 166 18.13 -7.10 -12.52
C VAL A 166 18.86 -7.50 -11.23
N THR A 167 20.07 -6.97 -11.11
CA THR A 167 20.87 -6.92 -9.88
C THR A 167 21.14 -5.46 -9.53
N ALA A 168 21.70 -5.22 -8.34
CA ALA A 168 22.16 -3.90 -7.90
C ALA A 168 22.88 -3.09 -8.99
N ALA A 169 23.76 -3.75 -9.73
CA ALA A 169 24.72 -3.13 -10.64
C ALA A 169 24.22 -3.03 -12.10
N SER A 170 22.91 -3.21 -12.37
CA SER A 170 22.44 -3.46 -13.74
C SER A 170 21.24 -2.64 -14.22
N TYR A 171 20.82 -1.58 -13.52
CA TYR A 171 19.80 -0.66 -14.02
C TYR A 171 20.33 0.77 -14.13
N ASP A 172 19.80 1.50 -15.11
CA ASP A 172 20.26 2.84 -15.46
C ASP A 172 19.41 3.91 -14.76
N ASN A 173 19.99 4.54 -13.73
CA ASN A 173 19.37 5.65 -13.01
C ASN A 173 19.05 6.83 -13.95
N GLU A 174 19.88 7.12 -14.96
CA GLU A 174 19.62 8.25 -15.88
C GLU A 174 18.34 8.01 -16.69
N SER A 175 18.15 6.80 -17.25
CA SER A 175 16.91 6.41 -17.93
C SER A 175 15.69 6.40 -16.99
N ILE A 176 15.85 6.00 -15.73
CA ILE A 176 14.77 5.98 -14.73
C ILE A 176 14.34 7.39 -14.32
N ASP A 177 15.30 8.28 -14.06
CA ASP A 177 15.02 9.66 -13.69
C ASP A 177 14.45 10.44 -14.88
N ALA A 178 14.98 10.24 -16.10
CA ALA A 178 14.43 10.83 -17.32
C ALA A 178 12.98 10.36 -17.60
N TRP A 179 12.66 9.08 -17.39
CA TRP A 179 11.28 8.59 -17.46
C TRP A 179 10.39 9.19 -16.37
N SER A 180 10.93 9.37 -15.16
CA SER A 180 10.20 9.94 -14.02
C SER A 180 9.84 11.40 -14.30
N ASP A 181 10.79 12.20 -14.79
CA ASP A 181 10.59 13.60 -15.16
C ASP A 181 9.63 13.75 -16.36
N GLU A 182 9.75 12.90 -17.40
CA GLU A 182 8.81 12.92 -18.53
C GLU A 182 7.37 12.61 -18.07
N THR A 183 7.21 11.58 -17.23
CA THR A 183 5.90 11.12 -16.74
C THR A 183 5.24 12.17 -15.86
N LEU A 184 5.99 12.76 -14.91
CA LEU A 184 5.50 13.86 -14.08
C LEU A 184 5.11 15.08 -14.93
N GLY A 185 5.93 15.43 -15.93
CA GLY A 185 5.59 16.49 -16.89
C GLY A 185 4.28 16.21 -17.65
N GLN A 186 3.99 14.96 -18.01
CA GLN A 186 2.71 14.61 -18.63
C GLN A 186 1.54 14.72 -17.65
N LEU A 187 1.67 14.19 -16.44
CA LEU A 187 0.64 14.26 -15.39
C LEU A 187 0.26 15.72 -15.08
N GLN A 188 1.26 16.60 -14.93
CA GLN A 188 1.06 18.04 -14.73
C GLN A 188 0.40 18.73 -15.94
N SER A 189 0.83 18.38 -17.17
CA SER A 189 0.31 19.00 -18.39
C SER A 189 -1.18 18.72 -18.63
N ASP A 190 -1.72 17.68 -18.01
CA ASP A 190 -3.12 17.26 -18.15
C ASP A 190 -4.10 18.11 -17.31
N ARG A 191 -3.60 19.07 -16.52
CA ARG A 191 -4.34 20.20 -15.89
C ARG A 191 -5.54 19.87 -15.00
N MET A 192 -5.80 18.60 -14.67
CA MET A 192 -7.04 18.23 -13.98
C MET A 192 -7.05 18.53 -12.48
N ASN A 193 -5.89 18.52 -11.79
CA ASN A 193 -5.76 18.89 -10.37
C ASN A 193 -4.29 19.23 -10.03
N GLU A 194 -4.06 19.75 -8.82
CA GLU A 194 -2.73 19.71 -8.20
C GLU A 194 -2.27 18.26 -8.00
N LEU A 195 -1.02 17.95 -8.36
CA LEU A 195 -0.47 16.61 -8.26
C LEU A 195 -0.05 16.33 -6.81
N HIS A 196 -0.93 15.71 -6.02
CA HIS A 196 -0.70 15.46 -4.60
C HIS A 196 0.02 14.13 -4.33
N LEU A 197 1.21 14.17 -3.74
CA LEU A 197 1.88 12.97 -3.24
C LEU A 197 1.52 12.75 -1.77
N ARG A 198 0.61 11.79 -1.53
CA ARG A 198 0.05 11.43 -0.22
C ARG A 198 0.93 10.43 0.54
N VAL A 199 1.36 10.77 1.75
CA VAL A 199 2.28 10.00 2.60
C VAL A 199 1.65 9.65 3.95
N LEU A 200 1.49 8.35 4.21
CA LEU A 200 1.11 7.82 5.52
C LEU A 200 2.37 7.41 6.30
N TYR A 201 2.67 8.14 7.39
CA TYR A 201 3.86 7.90 8.19
C TYR A 201 3.52 7.23 9.52
N ILE A 202 4.16 6.09 9.80
CA ILE A 202 3.84 5.19 10.91
C ILE A 202 5.06 5.06 11.86
N PRO A 203 5.13 5.88 12.93
CA PRO A 203 6.22 5.85 13.92
C PRO A 203 6.00 4.88 15.09
N THR A 204 4.95 4.06 15.08
CA THR A 204 4.50 3.31 16.28
C THR A 204 5.58 2.46 16.94
N ALA A 205 6.52 1.90 16.19
CA ALA A 205 7.68 1.17 16.74
C ALA A 205 8.49 2.03 17.75
N MET A 206 8.62 3.34 17.51
CA MET A 206 9.31 4.29 18.40
C MET A 206 8.54 4.60 19.68
N TYR A 207 7.23 4.32 19.72
CA TYR A 207 6.35 4.72 20.83
C TYR A 207 6.30 3.66 21.94
N ALA A 208 6.99 2.53 21.74
CA ALA A 208 7.33 1.56 22.75
C ALA A 208 7.85 2.23 24.04
N LEU A 209 7.19 1.95 25.16
CA LEU A 209 7.61 2.47 26.47
C LEU A 209 8.80 1.67 26.98
N ASN A 210 9.84 2.35 27.46
CA ASN A 210 10.93 1.69 28.17
C ASN A 210 10.55 1.56 29.66
N PRO A 211 10.35 0.33 30.19
CA PRO A 211 9.94 0.12 31.59
C PRO A 211 11.04 0.44 32.61
N GLN A 212 12.31 0.46 32.18
CA GLN A 212 13.47 0.82 33.00
C GLN A 212 13.70 2.34 33.07
N SER A 213 12.96 3.14 32.29
CA SER A 213 13.13 4.59 32.25
C SER A 213 12.60 5.26 33.52
N LYS A 214 13.38 6.19 34.08
CA LYS A 214 12.94 7.06 35.19
C LYS A 214 11.89 8.12 34.77
N ASN A 215 11.57 8.22 33.48
CA ASN A 215 10.56 9.16 32.97
C ASN A 215 9.17 8.50 32.96
N THR A 216 8.14 9.26 33.35
CA THR A 216 6.75 8.81 33.28
C THR A 216 6.35 8.43 31.85
N PRO A 217 5.42 7.47 31.67
CA PRO A 217 4.94 7.07 30.34
C PRO A 217 4.48 8.23 29.46
N GLY A 218 3.80 9.23 30.04
CA GLY A 218 3.38 10.44 29.34
C GLY A 218 4.55 11.25 28.78
N LYS A 219 5.64 11.42 29.55
CA LYS A 219 6.85 12.12 29.11
C LYS A 219 7.63 11.33 28.07
N GLN A 220 7.66 10.00 28.18
CA GLN A 220 8.23 9.12 27.15
C GLN A 220 7.47 9.27 25.81
N ARG A 221 6.13 9.13 25.83
CA ARG A 221 5.29 9.32 24.63
C ARG A 221 5.38 10.74 24.06
N GLN A 222 5.48 11.78 24.90
CA GLN A 222 5.68 13.16 24.43
C GLN A 222 6.98 13.31 23.65
N ARG A 223 8.10 12.79 24.19
CA ARG A 223 9.39 12.79 23.49
C ARG A 223 9.31 11.99 22.19
N ALA A 224 8.80 10.76 22.25
CA ALA A 224 8.73 9.89 21.08
C ALA A 224 7.90 10.51 19.94
N ARG A 225 6.81 11.23 20.24
CA ARG A 225 6.02 12.00 19.26
C ARG A 225 6.76 13.19 18.65
N ALA A 226 7.68 13.81 19.39
CA ALA A 226 8.55 14.87 18.87
C ALA A 226 9.64 14.29 17.96
N ASP A 227 10.32 13.24 18.41
CA ASP A 227 11.34 12.50 17.66
C ASP A 227 10.72 11.91 16.37
N GLY A 228 9.51 11.37 16.45
CA GLY A 228 8.74 10.85 15.31
C GLY A 228 8.36 11.94 14.30
N LYS A 229 7.98 13.13 14.76
CA LYS A 229 7.78 14.29 13.86
C LYS A 229 9.08 14.67 13.15
N GLN A 230 10.18 14.75 13.89
CA GLN A 230 11.49 15.11 13.31
C GLN A 230 11.92 14.13 12.22
N ARG A 231 11.77 12.81 12.45
CA ARG A 231 12.09 11.78 11.45
C ARG A 231 11.19 11.83 10.22
N ARG A 232 9.89 12.08 10.41
CA ARG A 232 8.98 12.33 9.28
C ARG A 232 9.40 13.58 8.49
N ASP A 233 9.75 14.66 9.18
CA ASP A 233 10.15 15.90 8.51
C ASP A 233 11.49 15.70 7.74
N GLN A 234 12.36 14.76 8.15
CA GLN A 234 13.52 14.29 7.35
C GLN A 234 13.08 13.54 6.08
N LEU A 235 12.16 12.58 6.19
CA LEU A 235 11.58 11.89 5.02
C LEU A 235 10.93 12.88 4.04
N LEU A 236 10.17 13.86 4.55
CA LEU A 236 9.52 14.87 3.71
C LEU A 236 10.52 15.80 3.03
N ASN A 237 11.72 15.99 3.57
CA ASN A 237 12.78 16.72 2.88
C ASN A 237 13.39 15.88 1.75
N LEU A 238 13.70 14.60 1.99
CA LEU A 238 14.09 13.67 0.92
C LEU A 238 13.07 13.68 -0.24
N LEU A 239 11.77 13.62 0.06
CA LEU A 239 10.74 13.65 -0.98
C LEU A 239 10.66 15.00 -1.72
N LYS A 240 11.00 16.14 -1.10
CA LYS A 240 11.13 17.42 -1.83
C LYS A 240 12.31 17.41 -2.78
N ASP A 241 13.42 16.81 -2.35
CA ASP A 241 14.65 16.73 -3.14
C ASP A 241 14.46 15.79 -4.36
N LEU A 242 13.66 14.72 -4.22
CA LEU A 242 13.26 13.82 -5.31
C LEU A 242 12.21 14.42 -6.26
N PHE A 243 11.43 15.41 -5.83
CA PHE A 243 10.33 16.00 -6.60
C PHE A 243 10.35 17.54 -6.58
N PRO A 244 11.43 18.18 -7.06
CA PRO A 244 11.65 19.62 -6.91
C PRO A 244 10.55 20.43 -7.63
N GLN A 245 9.63 20.99 -6.83
CA GLN A 245 8.47 21.77 -7.29
C GLN A 245 7.48 21.00 -8.19
N GLN A 246 7.55 19.67 -8.22
CA GLN A 246 6.73 18.84 -9.12
C GLN A 246 5.44 18.31 -8.49
N VAL A 247 5.42 18.11 -7.17
CA VAL A 247 4.28 17.50 -6.43
C VAL A 247 3.99 18.26 -5.13
N ASN A 248 2.71 18.31 -4.76
CA ASN A 248 2.26 18.85 -3.48
C ASN A 248 2.22 17.73 -2.43
N LEU A 249 3.21 17.72 -1.53
CA LEU A 249 3.35 16.71 -0.48
C LEU A 249 2.26 16.87 0.59
N LEU A 250 1.36 15.89 0.70
CA LEU A 250 0.39 15.77 1.79
C LEU A 250 0.82 14.63 2.71
N ALA A 251 1.00 14.87 4.00
CA ALA A 251 1.41 13.82 4.92
C ALA A 251 0.66 13.83 6.25
N VAL A 252 0.41 12.65 6.80
CA VAL A 252 -0.22 12.46 8.11
C VAL A 252 0.52 11.37 8.89
N THR A 253 0.62 11.56 10.21
CA THR A 253 1.21 10.59 11.12
C THR A 253 0.10 9.69 11.68
N LEU A 254 0.17 8.38 11.45
CA LEU A 254 -0.76 7.39 12.02
C LEU A 254 -0.08 6.61 13.16
N ASP A 255 -0.76 6.51 14.30
CA ASP A 255 -0.30 5.75 15.46
C ASP A 255 -1.14 4.48 15.66
N LEU A 256 -0.60 3.31 15.29
CA LEU A 256 -1.31 2.03 15.32
C LEU A 256 -1.66 1.52 16.73
N ASP A 257 -1.12 2.12 17.82
CA ASP A 257 -1.54 1.76 19.18
C ASP A 257 -2.96 2.27 19.49
N ASP A 258 -3.26 3.51 19.09
CA ASP A 258 -4.49 4.23 19.45
C ASP A 258 -5.36 4.61 18.24
N GLY A 259 -4.95 4.26 17.00
CA GLY A 259 -5.66 4.57 15.75
C GLY A 259 -5.70 6.05 15.39
N SER A 260 -4.97 6.91 16.11
CA SER A 260 -5.14 8.35 15.92
C SER A 260 -4.22 8.92 14.85
N LEU A 261 -4.83 9.73 13.99
CA LEU A 261 -4.17 10.57 13.02
C LEU A 261 -3.69 11.87 13.68
N LYS A 262 -2.43 12.20 13.45
CA LYS A 262 -1.71 13.29 14.11
C LYS A 262 -0.93 14.10 13.08
N GLN A 263 -0.73 15.39 13.37
CA GLN A 263 0.23 16.25 12.66
C GLN A 263 0.06 16.32 11.12
N PRO A 264 -1.09 16.74 10.55
CA PRO A 264 -1.19 16.95 9.11
C PRO A 264 -0.09 17.91 8.61
N TYR A 265 0.36 17.69 7.38
CA TYR A 265 1.38 18.49 6.69
C TYR A 265 0.99 18.69 5.23
N GLY A 266 1.24 19.89 4.70
CA GLY A 266 1.08 20.22 3.27
C GLY A 266 -0.16 21.05 2.93
N SER A 267 -1.17 21.06 3.80
CA SER A 267 -2.35 21.92 3.65
C SER A 267 -3.03 22.19 4.99
N GLU A 268 -3.67 23.35 5.11
CA GLU A 268 -4.59 23.68 6.20
C GLU A 268 -6.01 23.14 5.96
N ASN A 269 -6.33 22.74 4.72
CA ASN A 269 -7.62 22.14 4.41
C ASN A 269 -7.68 20.69 4.93
N LYS A 270 -8.42 20.50 6.03
CA LYS A 270 -8.63 19.19 6.66
C LYS A 270 -9.28 18.15 5.75
N SER A 271 -10.06 18.56 4.74
CA SER A 271 -10.70 17.61 3.81
C SER A 271 -9.73 16.88 2.87
N LEU A 272 -8.45 17.29 2.85
CA LEU A 272 -7.39 16.63 2.07
C LEU A 272 -6.68 15.50 2.86
N PHE A 273 -7.10 15.26 4.11
CA PHE A 273 -6.54 14.25 5.01
C PHE A 273 -7.61 13.22 5.39
N PRO A 274 -7.22 11.99 5.76
CA PRO A 274 -8.17 10.98 6.17
C PRO A 274 -8.86 11.36 7.49
N GLU A 275 -10.12 10.96 7.63
CA GLU A 275 -10.91 11.22 8.84
C GLU A 275 -10.53 10.30 10.02
N ASN A 276 -10.07 9.09 9.71
CA ASN A 276 -9.71 8.04 10.66
C ASN A 276 -8.64 7.11 10.09
N ASP A 277 -8.12 6.23 10.94
CA ASP A 277 -7.16 5.18 10.63
C ASP A 277 -7.57 4.29 9.45
N ILE A 278 -8.82 3.80 9.40
CA ILE A 278 -9.29 2.95 8.30
C ILE A 278 -9.30 3.72 6.98
N ALA A 279 -9.89 4.92 6.97
CA ALA A 279 -9.93 5.83 5.83
C ALA A 279 -8.53 6.18 5.30
N SER A 280 -7.51 6.20 6.17
CA SER A 280 -6.11 6.45 5.79
C SER A 280 -5.52 5.38 4.86
N PHE A 281 -6.13 4.19 4.79
CA PHE A 281 -5.80 3.15 3.80
C PHE A 281 -6.84 3.02 2.70
N SER A 282 -8.14 3.08 3.04
CA SER A 282 -9.23 2.66 2.14
C SER A 282 -9.79 3.75 1.22
N THR A 283 -9.76 5.02 1.62
CA THR A 283 -10.33 6.13 0.82
C THR A 283 -9.31 7.21 0.51
N TRP A 284 -8.34 7.44 1.40
CA TRP A 284 -7.25 8.40 1.18
C TRP A 284 -6.14 7.87 0.27
N HIS A 285 -6.06 6.56 0.04
CA HIS A 285 -5.15 5.91 -0.92
C HIS A 285 -3.71 6.49 -0.89
N PRO A 286 -2.90 6.24 0.16
CA PRO A 286 -1.57 6.79 0.26
C PRO A 286 -0.67 6.25 -0.86
N HIS A 287 0.18 7.11 -1.43
CA HIS A 287 1.21 6.70 -2.40
C HIS A 287 2.42 6.07 -1.71
N LEU A 288 2.67 6.48 -0.46
CA LEU A 288 3.76 6.00 0.37
C LEU A 288 3.22 5.64 1.75
N ILE A 289 3.41 4.39 2.15
CA ILE A 289 3.29 3.95 3.54
C ILE A 289 4.70 3.77 4.09
N TYR A 290 5.13 4.67 4.97
CA TYR A 290 6.46 4.62 5.58
C TYR A 290 6.35 4.15 7.02
N VAL A 291 6.97 3.01 7.33
CA VAL A 291 7.01 2.41 8.67
C VAL A 291 8.42 2.57 9.25
N GLU A 292 8.50 3.32 10.34
CA GLU A 292 9.76 3.71 10.97
C GLU A 292 10.31 2.61 11.91
N GLY A 293 11.62 2.66 12.16
CA GLY A 293 12.30 1.77 13.10
C GLY A 293 11.96 2.06 14.56
N GLY A 294 12.23 1.09 15.43
CA GLY A 294 11.92 1.13 16.85
C GLY A 294 11.79 -0.29 17.38
N ASN A 295 10.92 -0.53 18.35
CA ASN A 295 10.70 -1.88 18.85
C ASN A 295 9.80 -2.71 17.90
N THR A 296 10.36 -3.79 17.33
CA THR A 296 9.65 -4.64 16.36
C THR A 296 8.45 -5.37 16.96
N PHE A 297 8.56 -5.86 18.20
CA PHE A 297 7.48 -6.62 18.86
C PHE A 297 6.28 -5.74 19.19
N TRP A 298 6.52 -4.49 19.61
CA TRP A 298 5.47 -3.51 19.81
C TRP A 298 4.77 -3.12 18.49
N LEU A 299 5.55 -2.91 17.42
CA LEU A 299 5.00 -2.65 16.09
C LEU A 299 4.09 -3.79 15.63
N GLN A 300 4.57 -5.04 15.69
CA GLN A 300 3.77 -6.21 15.31
C GLN A 300 2.53 -6.37 16.21
N HIS A 301 2.65 -6.15 17.53
CA HIS A 301 1.49 -6.18 18.43
C HIS A 301 0.42 -5.17 18.04
N CYS A 302 0.79 -3.93 17.71
CA CYS A 302 -0.17 -2.91 17.27
C CYS A 302 -0.80 -3.27 15.91
N ILE A 303 -0.01 -3.82 14.97
CA ILE A 303 -0.50 -4.32 13.68
C ILE A 303 -1.55 -5.43 13.87
N ASP A 304 -1.25 -6.44 14.70
CA ASP A 304 -2.15 -7.55 15.04
C ASP A 304 -3.43 -7.01 15.71
N LYS A 305 -3.28 -6.22 16.78
CA LYS A 305 -4.34 -5.66 17.64
C LYS A 305 -5.37 -4.85 16.85
N GLY A 306 -4.92 -4.03 15.89
CA GLY A 306 -5.79 -3.19 15.07
C GLY A 306 -6.22 -3.82 13.74
N GLY A 307 -5.79 -5.05 13.43
CA GLY A 307 -6.08 -5.69 12.13
C GLY A 307 -5.39 -5.01 10.94
N TYR A 308 -4.41 -4.14 11.18
CA TYR A 308 -3.78 -3.30 10.15
C TYR A 308 -3.05 -4.09 9.07
N ALA A 309 -2.66 -5.34 9.33
CA ALA A 309 -2.03 -6.19 8.32
C ALA A 309 -2.88 -6.31 7.04
N LYS A 310 -4.22 -6.47 7.15
CA LYS A 310 -5.10 -6.53 5.96
C LYS A 310 -5.16 -5.18 5.23
N LEU A 311 -5.15 -4.07 5.97
CA LEU A 311 -5.23 -2.71 5.41
C LEU A 311 -3.93 -2.30 4.69
N ILE A 312 -2.78 -2.51 5.34
CA ILE A 312 -1.46 -2.21 4.77
C ILE A 312 -1.21 -3.11 3.55
N LYS A 313 -1.55 -4.41 3.62
CA LYS A 313 -1.47 -5.31 2.45
C LYS A 313 -2.42 -4.90 1.33
N GLY A 314 -3.66 -4.52 1.64
CA GLY A 314 -4.62 -4.04 0.64
C GLY A 314 -4.15 -2.79 -0.10
N ALA A 315 -3.51 -1.85 0.61
CA ALA A 315 -2.95 -0.63 0.01
C ALA A 315 -1.69 -0.90 -0.84
N CYS A 316 -0.85 -1.86 -0.44
CA CYS A 316 0.46 -2.12 -1.06
C CYS A 316 0.50 -3.28 -2.07
N THR A 317 -0.58 -4.06 -2.28
CA THR A 317 -0.56 -5.26 -3.13
C THR A 317 -1.69 -5.28 -4.16
N GLY A 318 -1.50 -6.01 -5.27
CA GLY A 318 -2.54 -6.23 -6.27
C GLY A 318 -2.95 -4.95 -7.00
N ASN A 319 -4.18 -4.48 -6.76
CA ASN A 319 -4.67 -3.20 -7.29
C ASN A 319 -4.17 -2.00 -6.47
N GLY A 320 -3.64 -2.22 -5.27
CA GLY A 320 -3.04 -1.20 -4.43
C GLY A 320 -1.74 -0.66 -5.03
N SER A 321 -1.63 0.67 -5.11
CA SER A 321 -0.48 1.40 -5.68
C SER A 321 0.48 1.95 -4.61
N ALA A 322 0.22 1.74 -3.32
CA ALA A 322 1.04 2.33 -2.26
C ALA A 322 2.43 1.67 -2.20
N VAL A 323 3.49 2.48 -2.34
CA VAL A 323 4.86 2.05 -2.09
C VAL A 323 5.05 1.83 -0.59
N TYR A 324 5.57 0.67 -0.20
CA TYR A 324 5.91 0.40 1.19
C TYR A 324 7.38 0.72 1.49
N CYS A 325 7.66 1.66 2.40
CA CYS A 325 9.00 1.90 2.91
C CYS A 325 9.11 1.36 4.34
N GLY A 326 9.93 0.33 4.54
CA GLY A 326 10.14 -0.30 5.85
C GLY A 326 11.55 -0.03 6.36
N LYS A 327 11.68 0.76 7.42
CA LYS A 327 12.97 0.97 8.08
C LYS A 327 13.12 0.10 9.31
N SER A 328 14.22 -0.66 9.41
CA SER A 328 14.57 -1.47 10.58
C SER A 328 13.42 -2.40 11.01
N ALA A 329 12.75 -2.15 12.14
CA ALA A 329 11.51 -2.85 12.55
C ALA A 329 10.46 -2.93 11.42
N GLY A 330 10.30 -1.86 10.62
CA GLY A 330 9.45 -1.84 9.43
C GLY A 330 9.88 -2.86 8.36
N ALA A 331 11.18 -3.02 8.13
CA ALA A 331 11.69 -4.05 7.22
C ALA A 331 11.42 -5.47 7.75
N ILE A 332 11.54 -5.67 9.07
CA ILE A 332 11.30 -6.98 9.70
C ILE A 332 9.83 -7.39 9.55
N VAL A 333 8.87 -6.51 9.88
CA VAL A 333 7.43 -6.83 9.75
C VAL A 333 6.96 -6.96 8.30
N ALA A 334 7.68 -6.39 7.32
CA ALA A 334 7.41 -6.56 5.90
C ALA A 334 7.75 -7.97 5.38
N GLY A 335 8.71 -8.64 6.02
CA GLY A 335 9.15 -9.98 5.64
C GLY A 335 8.15 -11.09 5.97
N LYS A 336 8.58 -12.33 5.77
CA LYS A 336 7.81 -13.54 6.11
C LYS A 336 7.53 -13.70 7.60
N CYS A 337 8.53 -13.43 8.43
CA CYS A 337 8.46 -13.66 9.87
C CYS A 337 9.31 -12.66 10.64
N VAL A 338 8.79 -12.19 11.78
CA VAL A 338 9.45 -11.21 12.66
C VAL A 338 10.55 -11.81 13.55
N ALA A 339 10.78 -13.12 13.47
CA ALA A 339 11.73 -13.83 14.33
C ALA A 339 13.18 -13.29 14.26
N THR A 340 13.57 -12.60 13.19
CA THR A 340 14.89 -11.96 13.06
C THR A 340 15.14 -10.87 14.10
N ALA A 341 14.08 -10.24 14.64
CA ALA A 341 14.17 -9.32 15.79
C ALA A 341 14.73 -10.01 17.06
N THR A 342 14.49 -11.32 17.22
CA THR A 342 14.94 -12.10 18.39
C THR A 342 16.44 -12.43 18.39
N TRP A 343 17.19 -12.06 17.34
CA TRP A 343 18.57 -12.53 17.14
C TRP A 343 19.62 -11.58 17.74
N LYS A 344 19.34 -10.28 17.78
CA LYS A 344 20.26 -9.26 18.37
C LYS A 344 19.89 -8.84 19.79
N GLU A 345 18.69 -9.20 20.24
CA GLU A 345 18.13 -8.82 21.55
C GLU A 345 18.06 -7.28 21.79
N TRP A 346 18.02 -6.50 20.70
CA TRP A 346 17.82 -5.04 20.75
C TRP A 346 16.36 -4.65 20.98
N ASP A 347 15.43 -5.48 20.50
CA ASP A 347 14.00 -5.36 20.74
C ASP A 347 13.65 -6.04 22.06
N ASP A 348 13.08 -5.30 23.02
CA ASP A 348 12.57 -5.84 24.29
C ASP A 348 11.15 -6.40 24.08
N PRO A 349 10.90 -7.72 24.22
CA PRO A 349 9.55 -8.30 24.10
C PRO A 349 8.68 -8.07 25.35
N SER A 350 9.27 -7.74 26.51
CA SER A 350 8.55 -7.63 27.80
C SER A 350 7.53 -6.49 27.84
N ILE A 351 7.68 -5.51 26.94
CA ILE A 351 6.77 -4.36 26.79
C ILE A 351 5.41 -4.75 26.18
N VAL A 352 5.32 -5.93 25.54
CA VAL A 352 4.08 -6.43 24.95
C VAL A 352 3.38 -7.31 26.00
N PRO A 353 2.15 -6.96 26.43
CA PRO A 353 1.35 -7.82 27.30
C PRO A 353 1.21 -9.22 26.67
N GLU A 354 1.22 -10.26 27.50
CA GLU A 354 1.00 -11.67 27.11
C GLU A 354 2.09 -12.29 26.19
N LYS A 355 2.92 -11.51 25.48
CA LYS A 355 4.02 -11.99 24.60
C LYS A 355 5.42 -11.61 25.11
N GLN A 356 5.65 -11.69 26.42
CA GLN A 356 6.83 -11.10 27.11
C GLN A 356 8.19 -11.81 26.89
N SER A 357 8.21 -13.03 26.35
CA SER A 357 9.43 -13.78 25.98
C SER A 357 9.66 -13.81 24.48
N TYR A 358 10.94 -13.79 24.04
CA TYR A 358 11.34 -13.99 22.64
C TYR A 358 10.73 -15.25 22.00
N SER A 359 10.50 -16.31 22.79
CA SER A 359 9.92 -17.57 22.30
C SER A 359 8.54 -17.41 21.66
N HIS A 360 7.72 -16.43 22.10
CA HIS A 360 6.41 -16.15 21.52
C HIS A 360 6.48 -15.56 20.10
N TRP A 361 7.64 -15.05 19.69
CA TRP A 361 7.82 -14.30 18.44
C TRP A 361 8.48 -15.14 17.32
N LEU A 362 9.00 -16.32 17.64
CA LEU A 362 9.73 -17.19 16.70
C LEU A 362 8.88 -17.68 15.51
N ASN A 363 7.56 -17.77 15.69
CA ASN A 363 6.61 -18.21 14.66
C ASN A 363 5.62 -17.11 14.25
N CYS A 364 5.86 -15.85 14.65
CA CYS A 364 4.93 -14.76 14.35
C CYS A 364 5.15 -14.29 12.90
N GLN A 365 4.11 -14.42 12.07
CA GLN A 365 4.13 -14.08 10.66
C GLN A 365 4.21 -12.55 10.47
N GLY A 366 4.95 -12.12 9.44
CA GLY A 366 4.95 -10.73 8.97
C GLY A 366 3.95 -10.53 7.81
N MET A 367 4.15 -9.50 6.99
CA MET A 367 3.26 -9.17 5.89
C MET A 367 3.53 -9.96 4.60
N GLU A 368 4.69 -10.63 4.47
CA GLU A 368 5.10 -11.41 3.28
C GLU A 368 5.21 -10.58 1.98
N PHE A 369 5.60 -9.30 2.11
CA PHE A 369 5.79 -8.40 0.96
C PHE A 369 6.91 -8.81 0.00
N VAL A 370 7.75 -9.77 0.39
CA VAL A 370 8.80 -10.38 -0.43
C VAL A 370 8.67 -11.89 -0.39
N GLY A 371 7.43 -12.38 -0.48
CA GLY A 371 7.10 -13.80 -0.46
C GLY A 371 7.66 -14.51 0.77
N GLN A 372 8.61 -15.43 0.56
CA GLN A 372 9.15 -16.27 1.62
C GLN A 372 10.40 -15.70 2.33
N HIS A 373 10.80 -14.46 2.02
CA HIS A 373 11.99 -13.84 2.58
C HIS A 373 11.69 -12.99 3.83
N SER A 374 12.55 -13.09 4.85
CA SER A 374 12.62 -12.21 6.02
C SER A 374 13.80 -11.22 5.91
N PHE A 375 13.86 -10.25 6.81
CA PHE A 375 14.88 -9.19 6.81
C PHE A 375 15.63 -9.14 8.13
N PHE A 376 16.94 -8.92 8.05
CA PHE A 376 17.84 -8.70 9.18
C PHE A 376 18.58 -7.36 8.98
N PRO A 377 18.00 -6.24 9.47
CA PRO A 377 18.60 -4.91 9.34
C PRO A 377 19.73 -4.69 10.37
N HIS A 378 20.57 -3.70 10.10
CA HIS A 378 21.79 -3.38 10.88
C HIS A 378 22.77 -4.56 10.92
N MET A 379 22.95 -5.21 9.77
CA MET A 379 23.96 -6.24 9.56
C MET A 379 25.36 -5.64 9.69
N SER A 380 26.22 -6.35 10.40
CA SER A 380 27.66 -6.08 10.47
C SER A 380 28.38 -7.41 10.66
N ASP A 381 29.69 -7.41 10.44
CA ASP A 381 30.46 -8.66 10.40
C ASP A 381 30.39 -9.44 11.74
N ALA A 382 30.19 -8.73 12.86
CA ALA A 382 29.97 -9.27 14.19
C ALA A 382 28.69 -10.13 14.33
N TRP A 383 27.71 -9.96 13.44
CA TRP A 383 26.47 -10.74 13.43
C TRP A 383 26.51 -11.96 12.50
N SER A 384 27.58 -12.14 11.71
CA SER A 384 27.66 -13.18 10.67
C SER A 384 27.46 -14.59 11.21
N GLU A 385 28.14 -14.93 12.32
CA GLU A 385 28.01 -16.23 12.97
C GLU A 385 26.60 -16.44 13.54
N THR A 386 26.04 -15.43 14.23
CA THR A 386 24.67 -15.47 14.76
C THR A 386 23.64 -15.67 13.66
N VAL A 387 23.74 -14.93 12.55
CA VAL A 387 22.82 -15.08 11.41
C VAL A 387 22.93 -16.47 10.81
N HIS A 388 24.16 -16.96 10.56
CA HIS A 388 24.40 -18.29 10.00
C HIS A 388 23.82 -19.39 10.89
N GLU A 389 24.14 -19.38 12.19
CA GLU A 389 23.66 -20.34 13.17
C GLU A 389 22.12 -20.31 13.31
N ARG A 390 21.49 -19.14 13.24
CA ARG A 390 20.03 -19.01 13.30
C ARG A 390 19.36 -19.49 12.01
N VAL A 391 19.92 -19.19 10.84
CA VAL A 391 19.42 -19.69 9.55
C VAL A 391 19.49 -21.23 9.51
N GLU A 392 20.60 -21.82 9.95
CA GLU A 392 20.72 -23.28 10.05
C GLU A 392 19.73 -23.88 11.07
N ARG A 393 19.71 -23.37 12.31
CA ARG A 393 18.85 -23.88 13.39
C ARG A 393 17.37 -23.88 13.04
N HIS A 394 16.89 -22.85 12.34
CA HIS A 394 15.48 -22.73 11.97
C HIS A 394 15.14 -23.44 10.63
N ASN A 395 16.06 -24.24 10.09
CA ASN A 395 15.96 -24.90 8.78
C ASN A 395 15.55 -23.93 7.66
N LEU A 396 16.10 -22.71 7.73
CA LEU A 396 15.99 -21.66 6.73
C LEU A 396 17.04 -21.84 5.62
N VAL A 397 17.59 -23.05 5.49
CA VAL A 397 18.69 -23.43 4.61
C VAL A 397 18.13 -23.83 3.24
N GLY A 398 18.45 -23.00 2.26
CA GLY A 398 17.91 -22.97 0.91
C GLY A 398 18.11 -21.56 0.38
N SER A 399 18.00 -21.33 -0.93
CA SER A 399 18.33 -20.04 -1.55
C SER A 399 17.43 -18.86 -1.14
N ASN A 400 16.41 -19.09 -0.31
CA ASN A 400 15.40 -18.11 0.09
C ASN A 400 15.17 -18.14 1.61
N SER A 401 15.72 -17.20 2.39
CA SER A 401 15.23 -17.00 3.76
C SER A 401 15.46 -15.62 4.37
N VAL A 402 16.66 -15.04 4.35
CA VAL A 402 16.93 -13.75 5.04
C VAL A 402 17.81 -12.83 4.22
N TYR A 403 17.29 -11.64 3.89
CA TYR A 403 18.11 -10.52 3.41
C TYR A 403 18.76 -9.82 4.61
N CYS A 404 20.08 -9.85 4.66
CA CYS A 404 20.87 -9.13 5.67
C CYS A 404 21.25 -7.77 5.10
N LEU A 405 20.81 -6.69 5.75
CA LEU A 405 20.98 -5.32 5.26
C LEU A 405 21.96 -4.59 6.19
N ARG A 406 23.10 -4.12 5.67
CA ARG A 406 24.00 -3.21 6.41
C ARG A 406 23.31 -1.84 6.59
N GLU A 407 23.99 -0.88 7.23
CA GLU A 407 23.40 0.46 7.43
C GLU A 407 23.16 1.19 6.11
N GLN A 408 24.08 1.00 5.16
CA GLN A 408 24.07 1.60 3.83
C GLN A 408 23.22 0.84 2.79
N ASP A 409 22.79 -0.38 3.09
CA ASP A 409 22.05 -1.21 2.14
C ASP A 409 20.55 -0.91 2.18
N ALA A 410 19.93 -0.90 0.99
CA ALA A 410 18.49 -1.03 0.84
C ALA A 410 18.14 -2.28 0.01
N CYS A 411 16.93 -2.79 0.18
CA CYS A 411 16.34 -3.84 -0.64
C CYS A 411 15.13 -3.28 -1.38
N CYS A 412 15.22 -3.30 -2.71
CA CYS A 412 14.17 -2.86 -3.62
C CYS A 412 13.34 -4.07 -4.06
N VAL A 413 12.01 -3.92 -4.08
CA VAL A 413 11.04 -5.01 -4.31
C VAL A 413 10.05 -4.59 -5.38
N MET A 414 9.83 -5.44 -6.39
CA MET A 414 8.86 -5.25 -7.46
C MET A 414 7.91 -6.45 -7.56
N GLY A 415 6.69 -6.31 -7.05
CA GLY A 415 5.74 -7.42 -6.94
C GLY A 415 5.21 -7.95 -8.27
N GLU A 416 5.05 -7.09 -9.29
CA GLU A 416 4.63 -7.52 -10.64
C GLU A 416 5.64 -8.49 -11.30
N ARG A 417 6.92 -8.43 -10.90
CA ARG A 417 7.99 -9.31 -11.38
C ARG A 417 8.41 -10.38 -10.36
N GLN A 418 7.86 -10.35 -9.14
CA GLN A 418 8.35 -11.12 -7.97
C GLN A 418 9.88 -11.01 -7.80
N LEU A 419 10.39 -9.79 -7.99
CA LEU A 419 11.82 -9.48 -7.98
C LEU A 419 12.15 -8.72 -6.70
N ALA A 420 13.23 -9.13 -6.01
CA ALA A 420 13.82 -8.38 -4.93
C ALA A 420 15.35 -8.41 -4.99
N PHE A 421 15.96 -7.23 -5.02
CA PHE A 421 17.41 -7.04 -5.12
C PHE A 421 17.89 -6.07 -4.04
N LEU A 422 19.18 -6.16 -3.69
CA LEU A 422 19.83 -5.18 -2.84
C LEU A 422 20.37 -4.03 -3.69
N THR A 423 20.42 -2.83 -3.14
CA THR A 423 21.22 -1.70 -3.63
C THR A 423 22.21 -1.33 -2.52
N PRO A 424 23.50 -1.65 -2.67
CA PRO A 424 24.50 -1.29 -1.68
C PRO A 424 24.71 0.23 -1.73
N GLY A 425 24.67 0.88 -0.56
CA GLY A 425 25.09 2.27 -0.48
C GLY A 425 26.62 2.39 -0.66
N PRO A 426 27.14 3.62 -0.81
CA PRO A 426 28.57 3.85 -0.98
C PRO A 426 29.38 3.25 0.18
N GLU A 427 30.53 2.65 -0.13
CA GLU A 427 31.48 2.20 0.88
C GLU A 427 31.98 3.40 1.70
N GLY A 428 31.88 3.30 3.03
CA GLY A 428 32.18 4.37 4.00
C GLY A 428 33.52 4.23 4.71
#